data_AF-A0A656G5F7-F1
#
_entry.id   AF-A0A656G5F7-F1
#
_cell.length_a   1.000
_cell.length_b   1.000
_cell.length_c   1.000
_cell.angle_alpha   90.00
_cell.angle_beta   90.00
_cell.angle_gamma   90.00
#
_symmetry.space_group_name_H-M   'P 1'
#
loop_
_entity.id
_entity.type
_entity.pdbx_description
1 polymer ?
#
loop_
_entity_poly.entity_id
_entity_poly.type
_entity_poly.pdbx_seq_one_letter_code
_entity_poly.pdbx_strand_id
1 'polypeptide(L)'
;MAKKKKRRKSGESPRQTIKKLKVQLEEAKALMGSMPPGNRSSIPLQIFKLEDQLRILEGHLLSKFDGRITIVDGSFGSGKKR
;
A
#
# COMPACT_ATOMS: atom_id res chain seq x y z
N MET A 1 -18.36 -34.25 -2.97
CA MET A 1 -17.90 -33.25 -3.98
C MET A 1 -17.02 -32.21 -3.30
N ALA A 2 -15.71 -32.22 -3.54
CA ALA A 2 -14.78 -31.28 -2.92
C ALA A 2 -14.86 -29.90 -3.60
N LYS A 3 -15.29 -28.87 -2.85
CA LYS A 3 -15.31 -27.48 -3.32
C LYS A 3 -13.86 -27.01 -3.54
N LYS A 4 -13.42 -26.93 -4.80
CA LYS A 4 -12.14 -26.33 -5.20
C LYS A 4 -12.10 -24.89 -4.68
N LYS A 5 -11.29 -24.63 -3.64
CA LYS A 5 -11.01 -23.28 -3.13
C LYS A 5 -10.39 -22.46 -4.28
N LYS A 6 -11.11 -21.46 -4.80
CA LYS A 6 -10.60 -20.48 -5.76
C LYS A 6 -9.35 -19.83 -5.15
N ARG A 7 -8.15 -20.13 -5.68
CA ARG A 7 -6.92 -19.42 -5.33
C ARG A 7 -7.12 -17.96 -5.74
N ARG A 8 -7.27 -17.07 -4.76
CA ARG A 8 -7.34 -15.63 -5.02
C ARG A 8 -6.04 -15.24 -5.73
N LYS A 9 -6.18 -14.55 -6.87
CA LYS A 9 -5.05 -14.06 -7.68
C LYS A 9 -4.05 -13.42 -6.73
N SER A 10 -2.79 -13.84 -6.81
CA SER A 10 -1.67 -13.21 -6.13
C SER A 10 -1.70 -11.72 -6.46
N GLY A 11 -2.22 -10.92 -5.53
CA GLY A 11 -2.12 -9.47 -5.61
C GLY A 11 -0.64 -9.09 -5.69
N GLU A 12 -0.35 -7.98 -6.37
CA GLU A 12 1.01 -7.46 -6.46
C GLU A 12 1.64 -7.43 -5.07
N SER A 13 2.87 -7.93 -4.97
CA SER A 13 3.54 -7.95 -3.68
C SER A 13 3.74 -6.50 -3.21
N PRO A 14 3.63 -6.21 -1.90
CA PRO A 14 3.82 -4.85 -1.39
C PRO A 14 5.18 -4.25 -1.81
N ARG A 15 6.21 -5.10 -1.98
CA ARG A 15 7.53 -4.70 -2.50
C ARG A 15 7.47 -4.23 -3.96
N GLN A 16 6.70 -4.89 -4.81
CA GLN A 16 6.48 -4.46 -6.20
C GLN A 16 5.71 -3.14 -6.24
N THR A 17 4.71 -2.97 -5.39
CA THR A 17 3.95 -1.71 -5.29
C THR A 17 4.85 -0.55 -4.85
N ILE A 18 5.71 -0.75 -3.84
CA ILE A 18 6.69 0.25 -3.40
C ILE A 18 7.64 0.63 -4.54
N LYS A 19 8.15 -0.36 -5.29
CA LYS A 19 9.04 -0.08 -6.43
C LYS A 19 8.34 0.80 -7.48
N LYS A 20 7.08 0.52 -7.80
CA LYS A 20 6.29 1.34 -8.74
C LYS A 20 6.05 2.75 -8.21
N LEU A 21 5.68 2.88 -6.94
CA LEU A 21 5.46 4.19 -6.32
C LEU A 21 6.74 5.04 -6.32
N LYS A 22 7.91 4.45 -6.05
CA LYS A 22 9.20 5.14 -6.14
C LYS A 22 9.48 5.68 -7.55
N VAL A 23 9.21 4.87 -8.58
CA VAL A 23 9.35 5.29 -9.98
C VAL A 23 8.41 6.46 -10.31
N GLN A 24 7.13 6.36 -9.91
CA GLN A 24 6.15 7.43 -10.13
C GLN A 24 6.54 8.74 -9.42
N LEU A 25 7.20 8.65 -8.27
CA LEU A 25 7.67 9.79 -7.50
C LEU A 25 8.83 10.51 -8.19
N GLU A 26 9.79 9.75 -8.73
CA GLU A 26 10.88 10.29 -9.55
C GLU A 26 10.35 10.95 -10.82
N GLU A 27 9.40 10.31 -11.52
CA GLU A 27 8.74 10.88 -12.69
C GLU A 27 7.99 12.18 -12.36
N ALA A 28 7.25 12.22 -11.25
CA ALA A 28 6.54 13.42 -10.81
C ALA A 28 7.51 14.55 -10.44
N LYS A 29 8.64 14.25 -9.78
CA LYS A 29 9.70 15.22 -9.47
C LYS A 29 10.37 15.75 -10.73
N ALA A 30 10.67 14.88 -11.70
CA ALA A 30 11.23 15.28 -12.99
C ALA A 30 10.27 16.18 -13.77
N LEU A 31 8.98 15.81 -13.81
CA LEU A 31 7.91 16.61 -14.45
C LEU A 31 7.75 17.98 -13.78
N MET A 32 7.87 18.04 -12.45
CA MET A 32 7.87 19.30 -11.71
C MET A 32 9.06 20.18 -12.08
N GLY A 33 10.25 19.61 -12.25
CA GLY A 33 11.44 20.31 -12.70
C GLY A 33 11.32 20.86 -14.12
N SER A 34 10.67 20.12 -15.02
CA SER A 34 10.55 20.48 -16.44
C SER A 34 9.45 21.51 -16.73
N MET A 35 8.42 21.62 -15.89
CA MET A 35 7.33 22.59 -16.12
C MET A 35 7.61 23.95 -15.50
N PRO A 36 7.10 25.07 -16.05
CA PRO A 36 7.19 26.38 -15.41
C PRO A 36 6.33 26.45 -14.14
N PRO A 37 6.73 27.23 -13.12
CA PRO A 37 6.09 27.27 -11.80
C PRO A 37 4.58 27.53 -11.81
N GLY A 38 4.05 28.27 -12.80
CA GLY A 38 2.62 28.54 -12.94
C GLY A 38 1.76 27.31 -13.31
N ASN A 39 2.35 26.28 -13.93
CA ASN A 39 1.64 25.08 -14.38
C ASN A 39 1.84 23.87 -13.44
N ARG A 40 2.51 24.07 -12.29
CA ARG A 40 2.85 22.99 -11.34
C ARG A 40 1.78 22.73 -10.28
N SER A 41 0.64 23.43 -10.30
CA SER A 41 -0.30 23.50 -9.16
C SER A 41 -0.74 22.15 -8.58
N SER A 42 -0.84 21.09 -9.39
CA SER A 42 -1.25 19.75 -8.96
C SER A 42 -0.12 18.79 -8.60
N ILE A 43 1.12 19.04 -9.04
CA ILE A 43 2.23 18.09 -8.91
C ILE A 43 2.74 17.96 -7.48
N PRO A 44 2.96 19.04 -6.70
CA PRO A 44 3.38 18.92 -5.31
C PRO A 44 2.39 18.10 -4.47
N LEU A 45 1.09 18.28 -4.70
CA LEU A 45 0.05 17.50 -4.03
C LEU A 45 0.10 16.02 -4.42
N GLN A 46 0.39 15.73 -5.69
CA GLN A 46 0.58 14.36 -6.17
C GLN A 46 1.81 13.71 -5.55
N ILE A 47 2.94 14.42 -5.48
CA ILE A 47 4.16 13.97 -4.81
C ILE A 47 3.87 13.64 -3.33
N PHE A 48 3.20 14.55 -2.61
CA PHE A 48 2.83 14.34 -1.21
C PHE A 48 1.99 13.07 -1.01
N LYS A 49 0.99 12.84 -1.88
CA LYS A 49 0.16 11.61 -1.82
C LYS A 49 0.98 10.35 -2.07
N LEU A 50 1.92 10.37 -3.02
CA LEU A 50 2.78 9.23 -3.31
C LEU A 50 3.76 8.94 -2.16
N GLU A 51 4.30 9.99 -1.52
CA GLU A 51 5.14 9.88 -0.33
C GLU A 51 4.38 9.27 0.86
N ASP A 52 3.14 9.71 1.10
CA ASP A 52 2.30 9.18 2.17
C ASP A 52 1.93 7.70 1.93
N GLN A 53 1.59 7.34 0.69
CA GLN A 53 1.35 5.95 0.30
C GLN A 53 2.59 5.06 0.51
N LEU A 54 3.79 5.56 0.17
CA LEU A 54 5.04 4.84 0.44
C LEU A 54 5.25 4.64 1.93
N ARG A 55 5.08 5.69 2.74
CA ARG A 55 5.24 5.61 4.19
C ARG A 55 4.31 4.57 4.82
N ILE A 56 3.04 4.54 4.40
CA ILE A 56 2.06 3.57 4.89
C ILE A 56 2.45 2.15 4.50
N LEU A 57 2.87 1.92 3.25
CA LEU A 57 3.27 0.59 2.76
C LEU A 57 4.58 0.10 3.39
N GLU A 58 5.57 0.98 3.56
CA GLU A 58 6.82 0.67 4.26
C GLU A 58 6.53 0.38 5.74
N GLY A 59 5.65 1.16 6.40
CA GLY A 59 5.16 0.89 7.75
C GLY A 59 4.43 -0.45 7.88
N HIS A 60 3.57 -0.81 6.92
CA HIS A 60 2.90 -2.11 6.89
C HIS A 60 3.87 -3.28 6.67
N LEU A 61 4.90 -3.10 5.85
CA LEU A 61 5.94 -4.12 5.69
C LEU A 61 6.72 -4.30 6.99
N LEU A 62 7.15 -3.21 7.61
CA LEU A 62 7.83 -3.27 8.91
C LEU A 62 6.95 -3.95 9.95
N SER A 63 5.68 -3.55 10.06
CA SER A 63 4.71 -4.13 10.99
C SER A 63 4.44 -5.63 10.75
N LYS A 64 4.40 -6.10 9.49
CA LYS A 64 4.25 -7.53 9.17
C LYS A 64 5.50 -8.37 9.46
N PHE A 65 6.68 -7.76 9.40
CA PHE A 65 7.95 -8.43 9.71
C PHE A 65 8.33 -8.30 11.19
N ASP A 66 7.80 -7.29 11.88
CA ASP A 66 7.87 -7.13 13.33
C ASP A 66 6.81 -8.02 13.96
N GLY A 67 7.14 -9.30 14.15
CA GLY A 67 6.30 -10.35 14.74
C GLY A 67 5.86 -10.11 16.19
N ARG A 68 5.89 -8.86 16.66
CA ARG A 68 5.32 -8.37 17.92
C ARG A 68 3.89 -7.86 17.78
N ILE A 69 3.23 -8.04 16.63
CA ILE A 69 1.77 -7.91 16.57
C ILE A 69 1.21 -9.14 17.28
N THR A 70 0.85 -8.93 18.53
CA THR A 70 -0.06 -9.77 19.31
C THR A 70 -1.12 -10.39 18.41
N ILE A 71 -1.04 -11.71 18.23
CA ILE A 71 -2.18 -12.53 17.86
C ILE A 71 -3.20 -12.31 18.97
N VAL A 72 -4.08 -11.32 18.83
CA VAL A 72 -5.32 -11.33 19.59
C VAL A 72 -6.14 -12.40 18.91
N ASP A 73 -6.07 -13.61 19.47
CA ASP A 73 -6.93 -14.74 19.17
C ASP A 73 -8.35 -14.36 19.58
N GLY A 74 -8.95 -13.49 18.78
CA GLY A 74 -10.34 -13.10 18.88
C GLY A 74 -11.18 -14.28 18.46
N SER A 75 -11.36 -15.22 19.38
CA SER A 75 -12.49 -16.13 19.40
C SER A 75 -13.77 -15.29 19.33
N PHE A 76 -14.20 -14.97 18.12
CA PHE A 76 -15.54 -14.47 17.86
C PHE A 76 -16.47 -15.64 18.15
N GLY A 77 -16.90 -15.69 19.40
CA GLY A 77 -17.83 -16.66 19.94
C GLY A 77 -18.89 -16.98 18.91
N SER A 78 -19.04 -18.27 18.65
CA SER A 78 -20.14 -18.84 17.90
C SER A 78 -21.45 -18.36 18.54
N GLY A 79 -21.96 -17.24 18.05
CA GLY A 79 -23.30 -16.74 18.36
C GLY A 79 -24.33 -17.63 17.69
N LYS A 80 -24.45 -18.87 18.15
CA LYS A 80 -25.59 -19.73 17.89
C LYS A 80 -26.77 -19.12 18.65
N LYS A 81 -27.45 -18.17 18.00
CA LYS A 81 -28.78 -17.73 18.45
C LYS A 81 -29.69 -18.97 18.40
N ARG A 82 -30.12 -19.39 19.58
CA ARG A 82 -31.27 -20.29 19.75
C ARG A 82 -32.54 -19.54 19.36
#